data_AF-A0A315TP65-F1
#
_entry.id   AF-A0A315TP65-F1
#
_cell.length_a   1.000
_cell.length_b   1.000
_cell.length_c   1.000
_cell.angle_alpha   90.00
_cell.angle_beta   90.00
_cell.angle_gamma   90.00
#
_symmetry.space_group_name_H-M   'P 1'
#
loop_
_entity.id
_entity.type
_entity.pdbx_description
1 polymer ?
#
loop_
_entity_poly.entity_id
_entity_poly.type
_entity_poly.pdbx_seq_one_letter_code
_entity_poly.pdbx_strand_id
1 'polypeptide(L)' 'MTEPEKYSATAESSSMDPHDWGRAMALAVTRLAEQIAPEGSDDIHTLLVGRDLHLKISDDPAGVTIRVSTGPISGPPA' A
#
# COMPACT_ATOMS: atom_id res chain seq x y z
N MET A 1 -0.02 -25.47 -7.55
CA MET A 1 0.79 -24.42 -6.93
C MET A 1 -0.04 -23.16 -6.96
N THR A 2 -0.56 -22.72 -5.82
CA THR A 2 -1.31 -21.46 -5.72
C THR A 2 -0.28 -20.33 -5.80
N GLU A 3 -0.46 -19.39 -6.73
CA GLU A 3 0.36 -18.19 -6.75
C GLU A 3 0.23 -17.46 -5.39
N PRO A 4 1.31 -16.89 -4.84
CA PRO A 4 1.20 -16.12 -3.61
C PRO A 4 0.21 -14.97 -3.83
N GLU A 5 -0.81 -14.87 -2.98
CA GLU A 5 -1.82 -13.82 -3.09
C GLU A 5 -1.15 -12.44 -3.01
N LYS A 6 -1.31 -11.65 -4.08
CA LYS A 6 -0.78 -10.30 -4.20
C LYS A 6 -1.84 -9.32 -3.70
N TYR A 7 -1.71 -8.91 -2.45
CA TYR A 7 -2.55 -7.85 -1.89
C TYR A 7 -1.98 -6.48 -2.29
N SER A 8 -2.87 -5.52 -2.53
CA SER A 8 -2.46 -4.14 -2.76
C SER A 8 -3.52 -3.17 -2.32
N ALA A 9 -3.11 -2.07 -1.71
CA ALA A 9 -3.99 -1.01 -1.30
C ALA A 9 -3.47 0.35 -1.76
N THR A 10 -4.38 1.30 -1.89
CA THR A 10 -4.10 2.67 -2.31
C THR A 10 -4.65 3.68 -1.32
N ALA A 11 -4.02 4.85 -1.27
CA ALA A 11 -4.51 6.04 -0.60
C ALA A 11 -4.01 7.29 -1.33
N GLU A 12 -4.71 8.41 -1.15
CA GLU A 12 -4.46 9.65 -1.87
C GLU A 12 -4.01 10.75 -0.92
N SER A 13 -3.12 11.62 -1.40
CA SER A 13 -2.80 12.89 -0.77
C SER A 13 -3.11 14.02 -1.74
N SER A 14 -3.74 15.09 -1.26
CA SER A 14 -4.00 16.28 -2.07
C SER A 14 -2.76 17.17 -2.27
N SER A 15 -1.64 16.82 -1.62
CA SER A 15 -0.37 17.56 -1.70
C SER A 15 0.63 16.83 -2.60
N MET A 16 1.34 17.59 -3.42
CA MET A 16 2.50 17.12 -4.19
C MET A 16 3.79 17.13 -3.37
N ASP A 17 3.79 17.65 -2.14
CA ASP A 17 4.97 17.66 -1.26
C ASP A 17 5.11 16.32 -0.52
N PRO A 18 6.26 15.61 -0.67
CA PRO A 18 6.53 14.36 0.04
C PRO A 18 6.38 14.41 1.55
N HIS A 19 6.64 15.57 2.16
CA HIS A 19 6.49 15.75 3.60
C HIS A 19 5.05 15.54 4.07
N ASP A 20 4.06 15.84 3.22
CA ASP A 20 2.64 15.73 3.55
C ASP A 20 2.07 14.32 3.32
N TRP A 21 2.84 13.42 2.71
CA TRP A 21 2.35 12.10 2.29
C TRP A 21 2.22 11.09 3.43
N GLY A 22 2.76 11.38 4.62
CA GLY A 22 2.80 10.44 5.75
C GLY A 22 1.42 9.87 6.10
N ARG A 23 0.37 10.70 6.06
CA ARG A 23 -1.01 10.24 6.34
C ARG A 23 -1.52 9.27 5.27
N ALA A 24 -1.30 9.56 4.00
CA ALA A 24 -1.73 8.70 2.90
C ALA A 24 -0.93 7.39 2.90
N MET A 25 0.37 7.43 3.19
CA MET A 25 1.19 6.22 3.35
C MET A 25 0.67 5.34 4.48
N ALA A 26 0.45 5.91 5.67
CA ALA A 26 -0.09 5.17 6.81
C ALA A 26 -1.43 4.51 6.47
N LEU A 27 -2.32 5.23 5.78
CA LEU A 27 -3.62 4.71 5.37
C LEU A 27 -3.51 3.55 4.37
N ALA A 28 -2.63 3.65 3.37
CA ALA A 28 -2.42 2.58 2.40
C ALA A 28 -1.84 1.32 3.08
N VAL A 29 -0.93 1.49 4.03
CA VAL A 29 -0.35 0.38 4.82
C VAL A 29 -1.40 -0.28 5.71
N THR A 30 -2.23 0.50 6.41
CA THR A 30 -3.34 -0.04 7.24
C THR A 30 -4.32 -0.82 6.38
N ARG A 31 -4.76 -0.27 5.25
CA ARG A 31 -5.67 -0.96 4.32
C ARG A 31 -5.08 -2.26 3.78
N LEU A 32 -3.76 -2.28 3.54
CA LEU A 32 -3.08 -3.50 3.13
C LEU A 32 -3.09 -4.56 4.25
N ALA A 33 -2.82 -4.16 5.49
CA ALA A 33 -2.91 -5.06 6.65
C ALA A 33 -4.31 -5.64 6.81
N GLU A 34 -5.35 -4.81 6.68
CA GLU A 34 -6.76 -5.22 6.73
C GLU A 34 -7.11 -6.23 5.64
N GLN A 35 -6.57 -6.09 4.41
CA GLN A 35 -6.78 -7.05 3.32
C GLN A 35 -6.12 -8.42 3.59
N ILE A 36 -4.97 -8.42 4.26
CA ILE A 36 -4.23 -9.65 4.57
C ILE A 36 -4.85 -10.37 5.78
N ALA A 37 -5.48 -9.62 6.67
CA ALA A 37 -6.02 -10.15 7.91
C ALA A 37 -7.17 -11.14 7.67
N PRO A 38 -7.09 -12.37 8.20
CA PRO A 38 -8.25 -13.26 8.22
C PRO A 38 -9.34 -12.66 9.12
N GLU A 39 -10.61 -12.98 8.83
CA GLU A 39 -11.75 -12.46 9.59
C GLU A 39 -11.56 -12.69 11.10
N GLY A 40 -11.62 -11.59 11.87
CA GLY A 40 -11.48 -11.61 13.33
C GLY A 40 -10.04 -11.53 13.87
N SER A 41 -9.06 -11.16 13.06
CA SER A 41 -7.69 -10.92 13.55
C SER A 41 -7.55 -9.54 14.21
N ASP A 42 -7.22 -9.52 15.51
CA ASP A 42 -7.03 -8.28 16.28
C ASP A 42 -5.66 -7.60 16.01
N ASP A 43 -4.66 -8.37 15.56
CA ASP A 43 -3.26 -7.93 15.44
C ASP A 43 -2.79 -7.77 13.98
N ILE A 44 -3.61 -7.10 13.17
CA ILE A 44 -3.39 -6.92 11.72
C ILE A 44 -2.02 -6.32 11.37
N HIS A 45 -1.45 -5.50 12.25
CA HIS A 45 -0.17 -4.82 12.03
C HIS A 45 1.02 -5.79 12.07
N THR A 46 0.92 -6.91 12.81
CA THR A 46 1.98 -7.93 12.89
C THR A 46 2.18 -8.66 11.56
N LEU A 47 1.14 -8.72 10.72
CA LEU A 47 1.15 -9.38 9.40
C LEU A 47 2.09 -8.68 8.39
N LEU A 48 2.48 -7.44 8.67
CA LEU A 48 3.39 -6.66 7.86
C LEU A 48 4.84 -6.68 8.38
N VAL A 49 5.06 -7.09 9.64
CA VAL A 49 6.40 -7.07 10.24
C VAL A 49 7.29 -8.10 9.56
N GLY A 50 8.44 -7.66 9.05
CA GLY A 50 9.42 -8.52 8.35
C GLY A 50 9.01 -8.91 6.93
N ARG A 51 7.89 -8.38 6.42
CA ARG A 51 7.45 -8.59 5.03
C ARG A 51 7.94 -7.46 4.14
N ASP A 52 8.46 -7.81 2.96
CA ASP A 52 8.79 -6.83 1.93
C ASP A 52 7.53 -6.20 1.35
N LEU A 53 7.50 -4.87 1.31
CA LEU A 53 6.42 -4.10 0.72
C LEU A 53 6.96 -3.29 -0.47
N HIS A 54 6.24 -3.35 -1.58
CA HIS A 54 6.51 -2.52 -2.75
C HIS A 54 5.64 -1.27 -2.69
N LEU A 55 6.28 -0.11 -2.79
CA LEU A 55 5.63 1.20 -2.81
C LEU A 55 5.72 1.80 -4.22
N LYS A 56 4.60 2.31 -4.73
CA LYS A 56 4.56 3.14 -5.94
C LYS A 56 3.79 4.42 -5.65
N ILE A 57 4.37 5.56 -6.02
CA ILE A 57 3.73 6.87 -5.95
C ILE A 57 3.49 7.32 -7.39
N SER A 58 2.26 7.73 -7.71
CA SER A 58 1.88 8.22 -9.04
C SER A 58 1.25 9.60 -8.89
N ASP A 59 1.56 10.50 -9.82
CA ASP A 59 0.90 11.79 -9.91
C ASP A 59 -0.55 11.60 -10.38
N ASP A 60 -1.44 12.39 -9.80
CA ASP A 60 -2.85 12.50 -10.20
C ASP A 60 -3.22 13.99 -10.25
N PRO A 61 -4.16 14.44 -11.09
CA PRO A 61 -4.58 15.84 -11.12
C PRO A 61 -4.97 16.42 -9.74
N ALA A 62 -5.41 15.58 -8.80
CA ALA A 62 -5.77 15.99 -7.45
C ALA A 62 -4.61 15.93 -6.42
N GLY A 63 -3.41 15.50 -6.81
CA GLY A 63 -2.25 15.33 -5.92
C GLY A 63 -1.46 14.07 -6.24
N VAL A 64 -1.30 13.16 -5.27
CA VAL A 64 -0.63 11.88 -5.50
C VAL A 64 -1.48 10.70 -5.05
N THR A 65 -1.36 9.60 -5.79
CA THR A 65 -1.83 8.28 -5.39
C THR A 65 -0.67 7.44 -4.90
N ILE A 66 -0.80 6.92 -3.69
CA ILE A 66 0.16 6.04 -3.03
C ILE A 66 -0.39 4.63 -3.10
N ARG A 67 0.37 3.69 -3.68
CA ARG A 67 0.04 2.26 -3.74
C ARG A 67 1.08 1.44 -2.98
N VAL A 68 0.63 0.54 -2.12
CA VAL A 68 1.47 -0.43 -1.40
C VAL A 68 1.03 -1.85 -1.76
N SER A 69 1.96 -2.78 -1.96
CA SER A 69 1.67 -4.17 -2.31
C SER A 69 2.65 -5.16 -1.68
N THR A 70 2.17 -6.39 -1.43
CA THR A 70 2.99 -7.54 -1.00
C THR A 70 3.76 -8.21 -2.14
N GLY A 71 3.60 -7.72 -3.37
CA GLY A 71 4.33 -8.19 -4.53
C GLY A 71 4.76 -7.05 -5.45
N PRO A 72 5.56 -7.35 -6.49
CA PRO A 72 6.05 -6.34 -7.41
C PRO A 72 4.90 -5.56 -8.05
N ILE A 73 4.99 -4.24 -8.03
CA ILE A 73 4.05 -3.36 -8.72
C ILE A 73 4.56 -3.19 -10.16
N SER A 74 3.83 -3.72 -11.14
CA SER A 74 4.13 -3.46 -12.55
C SER A 74 4.06 -1.96 -12.83
N GLY A 75 5.18 -1.38 -13.29
CA GLY A 75 5.22 -0.04 -13.88
C GLY A 75 4.77 -0.11 -15.35
N PRO A 76 4.30 1.01 -15.93
CA PRO A 76 4.37 1.13 -17.39
C PRO A 76 5.85 0.98 -17.81
N PRO A 77 6.15 0.38 -18.98
CA PRO A 77 7.51 0.34 -19.49
C PRO A 77 8.07 1.77 -19.58
N ALA A 78 9.33 1.91 -19.18
CA ALA A 78 10.08 3.18 -19.21
C ALA A 78 10.13 3.80 -20.61
#